data_AF-A0A0B7FIV2-F1
#
_entry.id   AF-A0A0B7FIV2-F1
#
_cell.length_a   1.000
_cell.length_b   1.000
_cell.length_c   1.000
_cell.angle_alpha   90.00
_cell.angle_beta   90.00
_cell.angle_gamma   90.00
#
_symmetry.space_group_name_H-M   'P 1'
#
loop_
_entity.id
_entity.type
_entity.pdbx_description
1 polymer ?
#
loop_
_entity_poly.entity_id
_entity_poly.type
_entity_poly.pdbx_seq_one_letter_code
_entity_poly.pdbx_strand_id
1 'polypeptide(L)'
;MVIIPAERGVWKGHTTRLIHPTFSHTFPFRPFGLSTSVSGSPSPVQGTTRRPTNAYSIHNLTDDEEESSSSSESEEAQVLKFSHAGRDTSLTLSRALTRSSPNLNSEHGVDAFLNAVRLRSRADPIEEYRNAERAAIKSANPPTPSLPHLSQALTQSHLALQAKRNAGHEEERKKAELKTEEDGKRGEEDRKKKEKEDEDRKRKEKEGKEKEEKDEAEEQARIAAQQNEDLEKASKDAQTAQAAQASQTSALKKLTRAVEENAELKSVAGRSRRKLRTRVGQVTNSQSELDKLADAIHDIVSPSSPHPAPVYTVMLSAFSKYLLLQAETEVTAKLPTAYPLARPIWLVIARGHPKLWEIFWAR
;
A
#
# COMPACT_ATOMS: atom_id res chain seq x y z
N MET A 1 30.83 -49.90 -29.69
CA MET A 1 30.49 -50.91 -28.66
C MET A 1 29.81 -50.18 -27.51
N VAL A 2 28.77 -50.77 -26.90
CA VAL A 2 27.79 -50.19 -25.93
C VAL A 2 26.66 -49.40 -26.62
N ILE A 3 25.59 -50.05 -27.14
CA ILE A 3 24.40 -50.69 -26.53
C ILE A 3 23.28 -49.68 -26.21
N ILE A 4 22.25 -49.69 -27.07
CA ILE A 4 20.92 -49.07 -26.93
C ILE A 4 19.95 -50.16 -26.43
N PRO A 5 19.10 -49.92 -25.42
CA PRO A 5 17.97 -50.80 -25.16
C PRO A 5 16.72 -50.31 -25.89
N ALA A 6 16.16 -51.21 -26.71
CA ALA A 6 14.85 -51.13 -27.29
C ALA A 6 13.85 -51.82 -26.35
N GLU A 7 12.78 -51.13 -25.94
CA GLU A 7 11.63 -51.79 -25.33
C GLU A 7 10.44 -51.80 -26.29
N ARG A 8 10.07 -53.02 -26.68
CA ARG A 8 8.87 -53.36 -27.45
C ARG A 8 7.75 -53.69 -26.46
N GLY A 9 6.73 -52.82 -26.38
CA GLY A 9 5.47 -53.12 -25.70
C GLY A 9 4.48 -53.80 -26.66
N VAL A 10 4.48 -55.13 -26.68
CA VAL A 10 3.47 -55.96 -27.35
C VAL A 10 2.25 -56.07 -26.44
N TRP A 11 1.14 -55.42 -26.79
CA TRP A 11 -0.15 -55.69 -26.14
C TRP A 11 -0.99 -56.63 -27.00
N LYS A 12 -1.10 -57.86 -26.49
CA LYS A 12 -1.92 -58.95 -27.02
C LYS A 12 -3.39 -58.61 -26.88
N GLY A 13 -4.15 -58.91 -27.94
CA GLY A 13 -5.58 -58.72 -28.00
C GLY A 13 -6.37 -59.50 -26.95
N HIS A 14 -7.53 -58.95 -26.62
CA HIS A 14 -8.64 -59.68 -26.01
C HIS A 14 -9.83 -59.61 -26.97
N THR A 15 -10.05 -60.74 -27.62
CA THR A 15 -11.24 -61.08 -28.40
C THR A 15 -12.31 -61.53 -27.42
N THR A 16 -13.39 -60.76 -27.24
CA THR A 16 -14.55 -61.23 -26.48
C THR A 16 -15.85 -60.94 -27.23
N ARG A 17 -16.31 -62.00 -27.91
CA ARG A 17 -17.68 -62.46 -28.17
C ARG A 17 -18.83 -61.44 -28.14
N LEU A 18 -19.36 -61.21 -29.34
CA LEU A 18 -20.77 -61.33 -29.74
C LEU A 18 -21.73 -61.89 -28.68
N ILE A 19 -22.70 -61.06 -28.27
CA ILE A 19 -24.05 -61.49 -27.87
C ILE A 19 -25.05 -60.49 -28.45
N HIS A 20 -25.86 -60.96 -29.41
CA HIS A 20 -27.09 -60.29 -29.84
C HIS A 20 -28.19 -60.55 -28.80
N PRO A 21 -29.07 -59.56 -28.57
CA PRO A 21 -30.47 -59.87 -28.34
C PRO A 21 -31.34 -59.22 -29.42
N THR A 22 -31.98 -60.08 -30.19
CA THR A 22 -33.18 -59.78 -30.97
C THR A 22 -34.28 -59.30 -30.03
N PHE A 23 -34.73 -58.06 -30.18
CA PHE A 23 -35.99 -57.60 -29.59
C PHE A 23 -36.95 -57.16 -30.70
N SER A 24 -37.75 -58.13 -31.14
CA SER A 24 -38.93 -57.92 -31.97
C SER A 24 -40.06 -57.41 -31.08
N HIS A 25 -40.42 -56.14 -31.20
CA HIS A 25 -41.72 -55.63 -30.74
C HIS A 25 -42.38 -54.81 -31.85
N THR A 26 -43.17 -55.54 -32.64
CA THR A 26 -44.35 -55.07 -33.35
C THR A 26 -45.33 -54.42 -32.37
N PHE A 27 -45.65 -53.14 -32.58
CA PHE A 27 -46.92 -52.56 -32.13
C PHE A 27 -47.56 -51.75 -33.25
N PRO A 28 -48.91 -51.74 -33.31
CA PRO A 28 -49.65 -51.54 -34.55
C PRO A 28 -49.93 -50.07 -34.86
N PHE A 29 -49.96 -49.82 -36.17
CA PHE A 29 -50.72 -48.77 -36.84
C PHE A 29 -52.10 -48.55 -36.19
N ARG A 30 -52.42 -47.30 -35.88
CA ARG A 30 -53.81 -46.80 -35.87
C ARG A 30 -53.91 -45.58 -36.79
N PRO A 31 -54.80 -45.61 -37.80
CA PRO A 31 -55.12 -44.45 -38.61
C PRO A 31 -56.30 -43.69 -37.99
N PHE A 32 -56.11 -42.41 -37.74
CA PHE A 32 -57.18 -41.41 -37.58
C PHE A 32 -56.61 -40.17 -38.28
N GLY A 33 -57.25 -39.51 -39.22
CA GLY A 33 -58.63 -39.51 -39.65
C GLY A 33 -58.77 -38.15 -40.30
N LEU A 34 -59.04 -38.12 -41.60
CA LEU A 34 -59.34 -36.90 -42.33
C LEU A 34 -60.53 -36.21 -41.67
N SER A 35 -60.39 -34.93 -41.33
CA SER A 35 -61.54 -34.04 -41.18
C SER A 35 -61.22 -32.70 -41.83
N THR A 36 -61.90 -32.51 -42.95
CA THR A 36 -62.05 -31.27 -43.71
C THR A 36 -63.14 -30.40 -43.07
N SER A 37 -62.83 -29.15 -42.76
CA SER A 37 -63.81 -28.03 -42.69
C SER A 37 -62.99 -26.73 -42.54
N VAL A 38 -62.82 -25.91 -43.58
CA VAL A 38 -63.77 -24.92 -44.10
C VAL A 38 -64.12 -23.80 -43.10
N SER A 39 -63.86 -22.58 -43.58
CA SER A 39 -64.48 -21.28 -43.26
C SER A 39 -63.95 -20.46 -42.08
N GLY A 40 -63.74 -19.17 -42.35
CA GLY A 40 -63.91 -18.13 -41.33
C GLY A 40 -62.82 -17.09 -41.17
N SER A 41 -62.41 -16.39 -42.24
CA SER A 41 -62.00 -14.98 -42.08
C SER A 41 -63.25 -14.17 -41.71
N PRO A 42 -63.17 -13.22 -40.75
CA PRO A 42 -63.16 -11.83 -41.21
C PRO A 42 -62.38 -10.82 -40.33
N SER A 43 -61.94 -9.78 -41.04
CA SER A 43 -61.86 -8.38 -40.64
C SER A 43 -60.62 -7.81 -39.92
N PRO A 44 -60.07 -6.69 -40.44
CA PRO A 44 -58.98 -5.94 -39.86
C PRO A 44 -59.49 -4.93 -38.83
N VAL A 45 -58.89 -4.92 -37.65
CA VAL A 45 -59.10 -3.85 -36.67
C VAL A 45 -58.21 -2.68 -37.04
N GLN A 46 -58.84 -1.59 -37.50
CA GLN A 46 -58.21 -0.28 -37.63
C GLN A 46 -57.89 0.25 -36.23
N GLY A 47 -56.62 0.11 -35.82
CA GLY A 47 -56.08 0.77 -34.63
C GLY A 47 -55.74 2.23 -34.96
N THR A 48 -56.45 3.14 -34.31
CA THR A 48 -56.30 4.59 -34.43
C THR A 48 -54.99 5.06 -33.80
N THR A 49 -54.19 5.77 -34.59
CA THR A 49 -52.97 6.45 -34.12
C THR A 49 -53.35 7.67 -33.28
N ARG A 50 -53.38 7.53 -31.96
CA ARG A 50 -53.40 8.68 -31.04
C ARG A 50 -51.97 9.11 -30.72
N ARG A 51 -51.61 10.30 -31.20
CA ARG A 51 -50.52 11.14 -30.69
C ARG A 51 -50.67 11.36 -29.18
N PRO A 52 -49.56 11.37 -28.44
CA PRO A 52 -49.38 12.34 -27.38
C PRO A 52 -48.28 13.33 -27.79
N THR A 53 -48.68 14.58 -27.98
CA THR A 53 -47.82 15.75 -27.83
C THR A 53 -47.42 15.84 -26.37
N ASN A 54 -46.13 15.79 -26.06
CA ASN A 54 -45.65 16.31 -24.79
C ASN A 54 -44.50 17.27 -25.03
N ALA A 55 -44.83 18.52 -24.78
CA ALA A 55 -43.95 19.67 -24.77
C ALA A 55 -43.38 19.82 -23.36
N TYR A 56 -42.06 19.78 -23.26
CA TYR A 56 -41.27 20.38 -22.19
C TYR A 56 -40.04 20.92 -22.92
N SER A 57 -39.99 22.20 -23.31
CA SER A 57 -39.78 23.37 -22.45
C SER A 57 -38.58 23.17 -21.53
N ILE A 58 -37.39 23.35 -22.09
CA ILE A 58 -36.14 23.49 -21.33
C ILE A 58 -35.78 24.96 -21.42
N HIS A 59 -36.04 25.68 -20.32
CA HIS A 59 -35.49 27.00 -20.07
C HIS A 59 -33.99 26.83 -19.75
N ASN A 60 -33.14 27.49 -20.53
CA ASN A 60 -31.73 27.71 -20.19
C ASN A 60 -31.63 29.03 -19.41
N LEU A 61 -31.57 28.90 -18.09
CA LEU A 61 -31.19 29.89 -17.07
C LEU A 61 -30.61 29.00 -15.94
N THR A 62 -29.44 29.21 -15.36
CA THR A 62 -28.62 30.40 -15.22
C THR A 62 -27.19 29.94 -14.91
N ASP A 63 -26.24 30.72 -15.36
CA ASP A 63 -24.84 30.77 -14.94
C ASP A 63 -24.81 31.20 -13.46
N ASP A 64 -24.26 30.37 -12.57
CA ASP A 64 -23.91 30.76 -11.20
C ASP A 64 -22.65 29.95 -10.81
N GLU A 65 -21.52 30.58 -11.05
CA GLU A 65 -20.28 30.43 -10.28
C GLU A 65 -20.61 30.63 -8.80
N GLU A 66 -20.23 29.71 -7.93
CA GLU A 66 -19.74 30.04 -6.59
C GLU A 66 -19.10 28.81 -5.94
N GLU A 67 -18.03 29.10 -5.23
CA GLU A 67 -17.09 28.21 -4.60
C GLU A 67 -17.74 27.32 -3.53
N SER A 68 -17.30 26.07 -3.42
CA SER A 68 -17.41 25.34 -2.15
C SER A 68 -16.26 24.36 -1.97
N SER A 69 -15.30 24.86 -1.19
CA SER A 69 -14.35 24.07 -0.42
C SER A 69 -15.09 23.02 0.40
N SER A 70 -14.77 21.75 0.20
CA SER A 70 -15.13 20.69 1.14
C SER A 70 -13.86 19.98 1.61
N SER A 71 -13.48 20.37 2.82
CA SER A 71 -12.54 19.70 3.72
C SER A 71 -12.91 18.21 3.86
N SER A 72 -12.02 17.33 3.42
CA SER A 72 -12.06 15.91 3.81
C SER A 72 -10.95 15.63 4.82
N GLU A 73 -11.39 15.59 6.07
CA GLU A 73 -10.68 15.00 7.20
C GLU A 73 -10.31 13.56 6.86
N SER A 74 -9.02 13.25 6.87
CA SER A 74 -8.52 11.87 6.82
C SER A 74 -8.10 11.48 8.24
N GLU A 75 -8.95 10.71 8.90
CA GLU A 75 -8.60 9.92 10.07
C GLU A 75 -7.58 8.86 9.66
N GLU A 76 -6.30 9.04 10.00
CA GLU A 76 -5.33 7.95 10.04
C GLU A 76 -5.03 7.57 11.48
N ALA A 77 -5.64 6.47 11.89
CA ALA A 77 -5.37 5.77 13.13
C ALA A 77 -3.97 5.15 13.10
N GLN A 78 -2.98 5.84 13.70
CA GLN A 78 -1.75 5.18 14.11
C GLN A 78 -1.89 4.60 15.52
N VAL A 79 -2.04 3.28 15.55
CA VAL A 79 -1.86 2.42 16.71
C VAL A 79 -0.38 2.46 17.11
N LEU A 80 -0.04 3.31 18.08
CA LEU A 80 1.22 3.24 18.81
C LEU A 80 0.93 2.75 20.24
N LYS A 81 1.02 1.42 20.40
CA LYS A 81 1.14 0.79 21.71
C LYS A 81 2.51 1.14 22.28
N PHE A 82 2.54 1.98 23.32
CA PHE A 82 3.67 2.03 24.23
C PHE A 82 3.18 1.78 25.66
N SER A 83 3.28 0.52 26.06
CA SER A 83 3.18 0.11 27.45
C SER A 83 4.52 0.42 28.12
N HIS A 84 4.55 1.30 29.12
CA HIS A 84 5.37 1.18 30.34
C HIS A 84 4.73 2.13 31.37
N ALA A 85 3.87 1.60 32.23
CA ALA A 85 4.22 1.08 33.56
C ALA A 85 4.67 2.22 34.47
N GLY A 86 3.78 2.57 35.39
CA GLY A 86 3.94 3.68 36.31
C GLY A 86 5.16 3.57 37.22
N ARG A 87 5.53 4.72 37.77
CA ARG A 87 5.86 4.83 39.17
C ARG A 87 5.74 6.28 39.62
N ASP A 88 4.81 6.47 40.54
CA ASP A 88 4.78 7.60 41.45
C ASP A 88 6.13 7.74 42.15
N THR A 89 6.65 8.97 42.24
CA THR A 89 7.18 9.48 43.51
C THR A 89 7.14 11.00 43.52
N SER A 90 6.30 11.48 44.41
CA SER A 90 6.27 12.78 45.08
C SER A 90 7.64 13.44 45.32
N LEU A 91 7.65 14.76 45.14
CA LEU A 91 8.20 15.78 46.05
C LEU A 91 9.36 15.36 46.97
N THR A 92 10.55 15.90 46.71
CA THR A 92 11.41 16.43 47.78
C THR A 92 12.30 17.56 47.25
N LEU A 93 12.00 18.77 47.73
CA LEU A 93 12.91 19.90 47.84
C LEU A 93 14.12 19.52 48.70
N SER A 94 15.34 19.62 48.16
CA SER A 94 16.62 19.77 48.86
C SER A 94 17.67 20.17 47.82
N ARG A 95 18.04 21.44 47.67
CA ARG A 95 19.09 22.14 48.45
C ARG A 95 20.29 21.24 48.76
N ALA A 96 21.21 21.12 47.81
CA ALA A 96 22.57 20.65 48.09
C ALA A 96 23.59 21.40 47.21
N LEU A 97 24.36 22.21 47.92
CA LEU A 97 25.68 22.78 47.63
C LEU A 97 26.43 22.17 46.43
N THR A 98 26.85 23.08 45.56
CA THR A 98 27.99 22.96 44.67
C THR A 98 29.20 22.37 45.40
N ARG A 99 29.49 21.09 45.14
CA ARG A 99 30.83 20.53 45.34
C ARG A 99 31.47 20.41 43.96
N SER A 100 32.39 21.32 43.69
CA SER A 100 33.35 21.19 42.59
C SER A 100 34.12 19.88 42.75
N SER A 101 34.12 19.09 41.69
CA SER A 101 34.98 17.92 41.54
C SER A 101 36.45 18.33 41.67
N PRO A 102 37.21 17.78 42.63
CA PRO A 102 38.66 17.81 42.55
C PRO A 102 39.09 16.76 41.53
N ASN A 103 39.64 17.23 40.41
CA ASN A 103 40.29 16.39 39.42
C ASN A 103 41.53 15.75 40.09
N LEU A 104 41.40 14.47 40.43
CA LEU A 104 42.41 13.66 41.09
C LEU A 104 43.50 13.26 40.09
N ASN A 105 44.51 14.12 39.93
CA ASN A 105 45.84 13.62 39.56
C ASN A 105 46.44 13.00 40.83
N SER A 106 46.35 11.66 40.90
CA SER A 106 46.59 10.81 42.07
C SER A 106 48.06 10.75 42.56
N GLU A 107 48.98 11.55 42.03
CA GLU A 107 50.41 11.42 42.35
C GLU A 107 50.97 12.49 43.31
N HIS A 108 50.18 13.46 43.79
CA HIS A 108 50.68 14.53 44.68
C HIS A 108 50.03 14.57 46.08
N GLY A 109 49.13 13.64 46.39
CA GLY A 109 48.44 13.59 47.68
C GLY A 109 49.33 13.21 48.87
N VAL A 110 50.36 12.37 48.62
CA VAL A 110 51.23 11.86 49.69
C VAL A 110 52.20 12.94 50.16
N ASP A 111 52.79 13.72 49.25
CA ASP A 111 53.74 14.77 49.60
C ASP A 111 53.09 15.95 50.33
N ALA A 112 51.87 16.34 49.93
CA ALA A 112 51.12 17.38 50.62
C ALA A 112 50.75 16.96 52.06
N PHE A 113 50.38 15.69 52.26
CA PHE A 113 50.09 15.15 53.58
C PHE A 113 51.36 15.08 54.46
N LEU A 114 52.49 14.60 53.90
CA LEU A 114 53.75 14.53 54.63
C LEU A 114 54.29 15.91 55.01
N ASN A 115 54.15 16.93 54.15
CA ASN A 115 54.54 18.31 54.49
C ASN A 115 53.67 18.91 55.61
N ALA A 116 52.37 18.63 55.61
CA ALA A 116 51.47 19.10 56.67
C ALA A 116 51.79 18.47 58.04
N VAL A 117 52.15 17.17 58.06
CA VAL A 117 52.56 16.46 59.28
C VAL A 117 53.93 16.96 59.79
N ARG A 118 54.86 17.28 58.88
CA ARG A 118 56.19 17.81 59.22
C ARG A 118 56.13 19.22 59.82
N LEU A 119 55.16 20.03 59.41
CA LEU A 119 54.94 21.37 59.97
C LEU A 119 54.34 21.34 61.38
N ARG A 120 53.53 20.32 61.72
CA ARG A 120 52.96 20.18 63.07
C ARG A 120 53.91 19.61 64.12
N SER A 121 55.00 18.96 63.71
CA SER A 121 55.94 18.29 64.63
C SER A 121 57.12 19.17 65.09
N ARG A 122 57.16 20.46 64.69
CA ARG A 122 58.23 21.41 65.05
C ARG A 122 57.86 22.47 66.09
N ALA A 123 56.59 22.56 66.49
CA ALA A 123 56.18 23.45 67.56
C ALA A 123 56.16 22.66 68.87
N ASP A 124 57.14 22.90 69.74
CA ASP A 124 57.13 22.36 71.10
C ASP A 124 55.90 22.93 71.83
N PRO A 125 54.91 22.11 72.25
CA PRO A 125 53.67 22.60 72.87
C PRO A 125 53.92 23.44 74.13
N ILE A 126 55.06 23.23 74.77
CA ILE A 126 55.51 23.94 75.98
C ILE A 126 55.95 25.37 75.66
N GLU A 127 56.60 25.59 74.50
CA GLU A 127 56.98 26.93 74.02
C GLU A 127 55.73 27.72 73.63
N GLU A 128 54.77 27.07 72.97
CA GLU A 128 53.51 27.71 72.56
C GLU A 128 52.68 28.14 73.78
N TYR A 129 52.62 27.32 74.82
CA TYR A 129 51.98 27.69 76.09
C TYR A 129 52.69 28.85 76.81
N ARG A 130 54.02 28.84 76.86
CA ARG A 130 54.81 29.93 77.48
C ARG A 130 54.72 31.23 76.69
N ASN A 131 54.58 31.17 75.36
CA ASN A 131 54.33 32.35 74.54
C ASN A 131 52.91 32.88 74.73
N ALA A 132 51.92 32.00 74.81
CA ALA A 132 50.55 32.39 75.15
C ALA A 132 50.46 33.02 76.55
N GLU A 133 51.18 32.48 77.53
CA GLU A 133 51.23 33.01 78.89
C GLU A 133 51.97 34.36 78.94
N ARG A 134 53.10 34.51 78.23
CA ARG A 134 53.78 35.80 78.09
C ARG A 134 52.92 36.85 77.37
N ALA A 135 52.13 36.45 76.37
CA ALA A 135 51.18 37.32 75.69
C ALA A 135 50.02 37.75 76.59
N ALA A 136 49.49 36.83 77.40
CA ALA A 136 48.44 37.10 78.37
C ALA A 136 48.90 38.10 79.45
N ILE A 137 50.09 37.90 80.02
CA ILE A 137 50.65 38.81 81.05
C ILE A 137 50.93 40.21 80.46
N LYS A 138 51.38 40.30 79.19
CA LYS A 138 51.56 41.60 78.51
C LYS A 138 50.25 42.34 78.25
N SER A 139 49.13 41.63 78.09
CA SER A 139 47.80 42.22 77.86
C SER A 139 47.08 42.65 79.15
N ALA A 140 47.47 42.11 80.31
CA ALA A 140 46.77 42.33 81.58
C ALA A 140 47.09 43.68 82.27
N ASN A 141 48.18 44.36 81.89
CA ASN A 141 48.53 45.69 82.38
C ASN A 141 48.94 46.60 81.21
N PRO A 142 47.99 47.11 80.41
CA PRO A 142 48.32 48.13 79.43
C PRO A 142 48.77 49.40 80.18
N PRO A 143 49.92 50.00 79.84
CA PRO A 143 50.29 51.30 80.39
C PRO A 143 49.18 52.29 80.05
N THR A 144 48.58 52.91 81.06
CA THR A 144 47.54 53.93 80.88
C THR A 144 48.08 55.05 80.01
N PRO A 145 47.59 55.22 78.77
CA PRO A 145 48.11 56.23 77.87
C PRO A 145 47.70 57.60 78.40
N SER A 146 48.68 58.50 78.52
CA SER A 146 48.44 59.88 78.90
C SER A 146 47.57 60.57 77.85
N LEU A 147 46.66 61.42 78.34
CA LEU A 147 45.60 62.09 77.59
C LEU A 147 45.97 62.77 76.24
N PRO A 148 47.19 63.32 76.00
CA PRO A 148 47.54 63.87 74.69
C PRO A 148 47.82 62.82 73.60
N HIS A 149 48.04 61.54 73.94
CA HIS A 149 48.31 60.48 72.96
C HIS A 149 47.04 59.91 72.30
N LEU A 150 45.89 60.01 72.98
CA LEU A 150 44.60 59.52 72.49
C LEU A 150 44.07 60.33 71.30
N SER A 151 44.27 61.66 71.28
CA SER A 151 43.82 62.48 70.14
C SER A 151 44.64 62.19 68.86
N GLN A 152 45.95 61.97 69.00
CA GLN A 152 46.82 61.64 67.88
C GLN A 152 46.51 60.25 67.32
N ALA A 153 46.27 59.27 68.19
CA ALA A 153 45.86 57.92 67.79
C ALA A 153 44.50 57.89 67.08
N LEU A 154 43.52 58.68 67.55
CA LEU A 154 42.21 58.81 66.89
C LEU A 154 42.33 59.42 65.49
N THR A 155 43.19 60.44 65.33
CA THR A 155 43.43 61.09 64.03
C THR A 155 44.12 60.13 63.05
N GLN A 156 45.11 59.36 63.52
CA GLN A 156 45.79 58.35 62.71
C GLN A 156 44.86 57.19 62.33
N SER A 157 44.00 56.75 63.25
CA SER A 157 43.00 55.71 63.00
C SER A 157 41.99 56.14 61.92
N HIS A 158 41.51 57.38 61.98
CA HIS A 158 40.58 57.91 60.97
C HIS A 158 41.22 57.97 59.57
N LEU A 159 42.48 58.42 59.48
CA LEU A 159 43.23 58.43 58.21
C LEU A 159 43.47 57.02 57.66
N ALA A 160 43.81 56.06 58.52
CA ALA A 160 44.00 54.67 58.14
C ALA A 160 42.69 54.01 57.64
N LEU A 161 41.56 54.30 58.30
CA LEU A 161 40.23 53.83 57.86
C LEU A 161 39.83 54.42 56.51
N GLN A 162 40.13 55.69 56.26
CA GLN A 162 39.84 56.35 54.99
C GLN A 162 40.72 55.81 53.85
N ALA A 163 42.03 55.60 54.11
CA ALA A 163 42.93 54.95 53.16
C ALA A 163 42.50 53.51 52.84
N LYS A 164 42.09 52.73 53.85
CA LYS A 164 41.59 51.36 53.67
C LYS A 164 40.29 51.30 52.87
N ARG A 165 39.40 52.28 53.07
CA ARG A 165 38.15 52.39 52.29
C ARG A 165 38.42 52.74 50.83
N ASN A 166 39.37 53.64 50.56
CA ASN A 166 39.76 54.01 49.21
C ASN A 166 40.47 52.86 48.47
N ALA A 167 41.38 52.14 49.15
CA ALA A 167 42.03 50.96 48.58
C ALA A 167 41.03 49.83 48.26
N GLY A 168 40.02 49.61 49.13
CA GLY A 168 38.96 48.64 48.89
C GLY A 168 38.12 48.96 47.65
N HIS A 169 37.75 50.23 47.45
CA HIS A 169 37.00 50.66 46.26
C HIS A 169 37.82 50.57 44.96
N GLU A 170 39.14 50.79 45.01
CA GLU A 170 39.99 50.66 43.83
C GLU A 170 40.22 49.19 43.43
N GLU A 171 40.38 48.28 44.40
CA GLU A 171 40.44 46.85 44.12
C GLU A 171 39.11 46.28 43.60
N GLU A 172 37.98 46.78 44.11
CA GLU A 172 36.66 46.37 43.64
C GLU A 172 36.40 46.82 42.20
N ARG A 173 36.86 48.03 41.83
CA ARG A 173 36.79 48.51 40.44
C ARG A 173 37.65 47.68 39.49
N LYS A 174 38.89 47.35 39.88
CA LYS A 174 39.79 46.50 39.06
C LYS A 174 39.24 45.07 38.91
N LYS A 175 38.60 44.53 39.94
CA LYS A 175 37.95 43.20 39.86
C LYS A 175 36.67 43.22 39.02
N ALA A 176 35.92 44.32 39.01
CA ALA A 176 34.74 44.46 38.16
C ALA A 176 35.13 44.58 36.68
N GLU A 177 36.18 45.35 36.37
CA GLU A 177 36.68 45.56 35.00
C GLU A 177 37.23 44.25 34.39
N LEU A 178 38.01 43.47 35.16
CA LEU A 178 38.51 42.17 34.72
C LEU A 178 37.38 41.15 34.45
N LYS A 179 36.31 41.16 35.26
CA LYS A 179 35.15 40.29 35.03
C LYS A 179 34.38 40.67 33.77
N THR A 180 34.23 41.97 33.50
CA THR A 180 33.55 42.41 32.27
C THR A 180 34.33 42.08 31.00
N GLU A 181 35.66 42.07 31.04
CA GLU A 181 36.48 41.66 29.89
C GLU A 181 36.48 40.14 29.67
N GLU A 182 36.49 39.35 30.74
CA GLU A 182 36.43 37.88 30.66
C GLU A 182 35.06 37.39 30.17
N ASP A 183 33.96 37.98 30.66
CA ASP A 183 32.60 37.68 30.20
C ASP A 183 32.38 38.13 28.74
N GLY A 184 33.03 39.21 28.31
CA GLY A 184 33.02 39.67 26.92
C GLY A 184 33.68 38.67 25.96
N LYS A 185 34.87 38.17 26.31
CA LYS A 185 35.60 37.18 25.48
C LYS A 185 34.87 35.85 25.41
N ARG A 186 34.28 35.40 26.53
CA ARG A 186 33.50 34.16 26.57
C ARG A 186 32.22 34.25 25.74
N GLY A 187 31.55 35.41 25.74
CA GLY A 187 30.36 35.65 24.92
C GLY A 187 30.63 35.68 23.42
N GLU A 188 31.80 36.18 22.99
CA GLU A 188 32.18 36.21 21.58
C GLU A 188 32.57 34.82 21.03
N GLU A 189 33.29 34.02 21.82
CA GLU A 189 33.62 32.63 21.47
C GLU A 189 32.36 31.74 21.38
N ASP A 190 31.41 31.89 22.30
CA ASP A 190 30.16 31.14 22.28
C ASP A 190 29.27 31.53 21.09
N ARG A 191 29.23 32.82 20.71
CA ARG A 191 28.53 33.27 19.50
C ARG A 191 29.15 32.69 18.23
N LYS A 192 30.48 32.72 18.14
CA LYS A 192 31.20 32.19 16.97
C LYS A 192 31.09 30.67 16.86
N LYS A 193 31.02 29.95 17.98
CA LYS A 193 30.80 28.50 17.99
C LYS A 193 29.38 28.15 17.55
N LYS A 194 28.37 28.90 18.02
CA LYS A 194 26.98 28.69 17.66
C LYS A 194 26.70 28.97 16.18
N GLU A 195 27.30 30.02 15.62
CA GLU A 195 27.15 30.36 14.19
C GLU A 195 27.71 29.26 13.27
N LYS A 196 28.88 28.67 13.61
CA LYS A 196 29.45 27.55 12.86
C LYS A 196 28.61 26.28 12.93
N GLU A 197 28.03 25.99 14.10
CA GLU A 197 27.15 24.82 14.28
C GLU A 197 25.84 24.96 13.49
N ASP A 198 25.25 26.15 13.47
CA ASP A 198 24.06 26.45 12.67
C ASP A 198 24.35 26.40 11.16
N GLU A 199 25.54 26.85 10.71
CA GLU A 199 25.96 26.77 9.31
C GLU A 199 26.19 25.31 8.86
N ASP A 200 26.89 24.51 9.67
CA ASP A 200 27.11 23.09 9.38
C ASP A 200 25.80 22.28 9.39
N ARG A 201 24.88 22.59 10.31
CA ARG A 201 23.56 21.98 10.33
C ARG A 201 22.76 22.32 9.08
N LYS A 202 22.80 23.59 8.64
CA LYS A 202 22.10 24.04 7.43
C LYS A 202 22.70 23.42 6.16
N ARG A 203 24.01 23.18 6.13
CA ARG A 203 24.66 22.49 5.00
C ARG A 203 24.26 21.02 4.90
N LYS A 204 24.25 20.30 6.03
CA LYS A 204 23.83 18.88 6.08
C LYS A 204 22.36 18.69 5.73
N GLU A 205 21.49 19.60 6.16
CA GLU A 205 20.06 19.54 5.82
C GLU A 205 19.82 19.75 4.32
N LYS A 206 20.55 20.68 3.68
CA LYS A 206 20.46 20.89 2.23
C LYS A 206 20.96 19.70 1.42
N GLU A 207 22.10 19.12 1.82
CA GLU A 207 22.66 17.94 1.16
C GLU A 207 21.77 16.69 1.33
N GLY A 208 21.11 16.55 2.49
CA GLY A 208 20.13 15.50 2.72
C GLY A 208 18.91 15.62 1.82
N LYS A 209 18.33 16.82 1.71
CA LYS A 209 17.15 17.08 0.86
C LYS A 209 17.44 16.88 -0.63
N GLU A 210 18.60 17.35 -1.11
CA GLU A 210 18.98 17.18 -2.51
C GLU A 210 19.21 15.70 -2.87
N LYS A 211 19.74 14.90 -1.92
CA LYS A 211 19.91 13.47 -2.13
C LYS A 211 18.58 12.72 -2.12
N GLU A 212 17.68 13.05 -1.19
CA GLU A 212 16.34 12.45 -1.12
C GLU A 212 15.52 12.77 -2.37
N GLU A 213 15.51 14.02 -2.84
CA GLU A 213 14.82 14.42 -4.07
C GLU A 213 15.39 13.70 -5.31
N LYS A 214 16.71 13.48 -5.37
CA LYS A 214 17.35 12.74 -6.46
C LYS A 214 17.00 11.25 -6.44
N ASP A 215 17.01 10.62 -5.27
CA ASP A 215 16.68 9.21 -5.10
C ASP A 215 15.18 8.97 -5.41
N GLU A 216 14.30 9.88 -5.02
CA GLU A 216 12.87 9.85 -5.37
C GLU A 216 12.64 10.01 -6.88
N ALA A 217 13.34 10.95 -7.53
CA ALA A 217 13.21 11.16 -8.97
C ALA A 217 13.73 9.95 -9.77
N GLU A 218 14.81 9.31 -9.32
CA GLU A 218 15.36 8.10 -9.96
C GLU A 218 14.40 6.91 -9.81
N GLU A 219 13.83 6.70 -8.62
CA GLU A 219 12.87 5.61 -8.40
C GLU A 219 11.56 5.84 -9.18
N GLN A 220 11.05 7.08 -9.24
CA GLN A 220 9.90 7.40 -10.07
C GLN A 220 10.18 7.17 -11.56
N ALA A 221 11.37 7.55 -12.05
CA ALA A 221 11.77 7.29 -13.43
C ALA A 221 11.87 5.79 -13.73
N ARG A 222 12.35 4.99 -12.76
CA ARG A 222 12.44 3.54 -12.89
C ARG A 222 11.07 2.87 -12.93
N ILE A 223 10.14 3.28 -12.06
CA ILE A 223 8.76 2.79 -12.06
C ILE A 223 8.08 3.15 -13.38
N ALA A 224 8.21 4.41 -13.84
CA ALA A 224 7.63 4.84 -15.10
C ALA A 224 8.22 4.08 -16.31
N ALA A 225 9.53 3.80 -16.31
CA ALA A 225 10.16 2.99 -17.35
C ALA A 225 9.64 1.55 -17.38
N GLN A 226 9.48 0.92 -16.21
CA GLN A 226 8.91 -0.43 -16.11
C GLN A 226 7.46 -0.49 -16.58
N GLN A 227 6.63 0.48 -16.16
CA GLN A 227 5.24 0.56 -16.61
C GLN A 227 5.14 0.73 -18.13
N ASN A 228 5.98 1.57 -18.73
CA ASN A 228 6.00 1.73 -20.19
C ASN A 228 6.45 0.46 -20.92
N GLU A 229 7.45 -0.25 -20.40
CA GLU A 229 7.90 -1.52 -20.98
C GLU A 229 6.80 -2.60 -20.92
N ASP A 230 6.09 -2.70 -19.79
CA ASP A 230 4.99 -3.65 -19.61
C ASP A 230 3.79 -3.31 -20.51
N LEU A 231 3.46 -2.02 -20.65
CA LEU A 231 2.43 -1.54 -21.57
C LEU A 231 2.80 -1.83 -23.03
N GLU A 232 4.07 -1.64 -23.42
CA GLU A 232 4.54 -1.97 -24.77
C GLU A 232 4.46 -3.46 -25.07
N LYS A 233 4.89 -4.31 -24.13
CA LYS A 233 4.79 -5.77 -24.27
C LYS A 233 3.33 -6.20 -24.39
N ALA A 234 2.46 -5.72 -23.50
CA ALA A 234 1.03 -5.99 -23.55
C ALA A 234 0.39 -5.53 -24.87
N SER A 235 0.81 -4.38 -25.41
CA SER A 235 0.32 -3.88 -26.71
C SER A 235 0.74 -4.76 -27.88
N LYS A 236 2.01 -5.19 -27.92
CA LYS A 236 2.53 -6.11 -28.95
C LYS A 236 1.83 -7.47 -28.89
N ASP A 237 1.61 -8.01 -27.69
CA ASP A 237 0.89 -9.26 -27.49
C ASP A 237 -0.59 -9.13 -27.89
N ALA A 238 -1.24 -8.02 -27.54
CA ALA A 238 -2.62 -7.75 -27.95
C ALA A 238 -2.75 -7.65 -29.49
N GLN A 239 -1.81 -7.00 -30.18
CA GLN A 239 -1.83 -6.92 -31.65
C GLN A 239 -1.67 -8.29 -32.31
N THR A 240 -0.75 -9.12 -31.81
CA THR A 240 -0.55 -10.48 -32.37
C THR A 240 -1.77 -11.37 -32.12
N ALA A 241 -2.36 -11.31 -30.92
CA ALA A 241 -3.60 -12.00 -30.60
C ALA A 241 -4.76 -11.54 -31.48
N GLN A 242 -4.91 -10.22 -31.69
CA GLN A 242 -5.96 -9.66 -32.54
C GLN A 242 -5.81 -10.10 -34.01
N ALA A 243 -4.59 -10.15 -34.54
CA ALA A 243 -4.32 -10.64 -35.89
C ALA A 243 -4.67 -12.13 -36.04
N ALA A 244 -4.32 -12.96 -35.04
CA ALA A 244 -4.68 -14.38 -35.02
C ALA A 244 -6.21 -14.58 -34.96
N GLN A 245 -6.90 -13.81 -34.11
CA GLN A 245 -8.36 -13.82 -33.99
C GLN A 245 -9.04 -13.39 -35.30
N ALA A 246 -8.55 -12.32 -35.95
CA ALA A 246 -9.06 -11.86 -37.24
C ALA A 246 -8.93 -12.94 -38.34
N SER A 247 -7.81 -13.66 -38.37
CA SER A 247 -7.63 -14.78 -39.29
C SER A 247 -8.65 -15.90 -39.03
N GLN A 248 -8.83 -16.31 -37.77
CA GLN A 248 -9.78 -17.35 -37.39
C GLN A 248 -11.24 -16.98 -37.69
N THR A 249 -11.66 -15.74 -37.39
CA THR A 249 -13.02 -15.26 -37.74
C THR A 249 -13.25 -15.27 -39.24
N SER A 250 -12.24 -14.91 -40.04
CA SER A 250 -12.34 -14.93 -41.50
C SER A 250 -12.51 -16.36 -42.05
N ALA A 251 -11.80 -17.33 -41.46
CA ALA A 251 -11.93 -18.75 -41.81
C ALA A 251 -13.31 -19.30 -41.45
N LEU A 252 -13.84 -18.96 -40.27
CA LEU A 252 -15.19 -19.34 -39.84
C LEU A 252 -16.28 -18.73 -40.74
N LYS A 253 -16.11 -17.49 -41.19
CA LYS A 253 -17.01 -16.83 -42.15
C LYS A 253 -17.00 -17.55 -43.50
N LYS A 254 -15.82 -17.89 -44.03
CA LYS A 254 -15.69 -18.67 -45.28
C LYS A 254 -16.37 -20.04 -45.17
N LEU A 255 -16.15 -20.75 -44.06
CA LEU A 255 -16.78 -22.06 -43.80
C LEU A 255 -18.30 -21.95 -43.71
N THR A 256 -18.81 -20.93 -43.03
CA THR A 256 -20.26 -20.68 -42.92
C THR A 256 -20.88 -20.44 -44.29
N ARG A 257 -20.22 -19.65 -45.14
CA ARG A 257 -20.67 -19.40 -46.51
C ARG A 257 -20.69 -20.68 -47.35
N ALA A 258 -19.64 -21.51 -47.28
CA ALA A 258 -19.60 -22.79 -47.99
C ALA A 258 -20.72 -23.75 -47.55
N VAL A 259 -21.08 -23.77 -46.26
CA VAL A 259 -22.23 -24.55 -45.76
C VAL A 259 -23.55 -23.99 -46.28
N GLU A 260 -23.66 -22.67 -46.45
CA GLU A 260 -24.89 -22.01 -46.93
C GLU A 260 -25.09 -22.08 -48.45
N GLU A 261 -24.02 -22.30 -49.22
CA GLU A 261 -24.07 -22.56 -50.66
C GLU A 261 -24.57 -23.99 -50.97
N ASN A 262 -24.36 -24.94 -50.07
CA ASN A 262 -24.87 -26.31 -50.19
C ASN A 262 -26.28 -26.45 -49.61
N ALA A 263 -27.29 -26.67 -50.45
CA ALA A 263 -28.71 -26.68 -50.05
C ALA A 263 -29.04 -27.70 -48.92
N GLU A 264 -28.47 -28.91 -49.00
CA GLU A 264 -28.66 -29.95 -47.98
C GLU A 264 -28.04 -29.57 -46.63
N LEU A 265 -26.77 -29.14 -46.65
CA LEU A 265 -26.05 -28.72 -45.45
C LEU A 265 -26.71 -27.49 -44.82
N LYS A 266 -27.17 -26.53 -45.64
CA LYS A 266 -27.91 -25.34 -45.20
C LYS A 266 -29.20 -25.72 -44.48
N SER A 267 -29.95 -26.69 -44.99
CA SER A 267 -31.21 -27.15 -44.39
C SER A 267 -30.97 -27.80 -43.01
N VAL A 268 -29.96 -28.66 -42.92
CA VAL A 268 -29.56 -29.31 -41.65
C VAL A 268 -29.06 -28.26 -40.65
N ALA A 269 -28.09 -27.42 -41.05
CA ALA A 269 -27.53 -26.36 -40.23
C ALA A 269 -28.58 -25.35 -39.77
N GLY A 270 -29.53 -24.97 -40.63
CA GLY A 270 -30.60 -24.03 -40.30
C GLY A 270 -31.59 -24.58 -39.27
N ARG A 271 -31.90 -25.88 -39.32
CA ARG A 271 -32.73 -26.55 -38.30
C ARG A 271 -32.00 -26.60 -36.96
N SER A 272 -30.75 -27.04 -36.94
CA SER A 272 -29.95 -27.12 -35.71
C SER A 272 -29.66 -25.75 -35.09
N ARG A 273 -29.36 -24.71 -35.89
CA ARG A 273 -29.17 -23.33 -35.41
C ARG A 273 -30.39 -22.78 -34.68
N ARG A 274 -31.60 -23.02 -35.21
CA ARG A 274 -32.84 -22.59 -34.55
C ARG A 274 -33.02 -23.27 -33.20
N LYS A 275 -32.79 -24.59 -33.13
CA LYS A 275 -32.82 -25.33 -31.86
C LYS A 275 -31.80 -24.78 -30.86
N LEU A 276 -30.56 -24.55 -31.29
CA LEU A 276 -29.52 -23.96 -30.44
C LEU A 276 -29.92 -22.60 -29.91
N ARG A 277 -30.43 -21.70 -30.78
CA ARG A 277 -30.87 -20.36 -30.35
C ARG A 277 -31.95 -20.44 -29.27
N THR A 278 -32.94 -21.31 -29.43
CA THR A 278 -33.98 -21.52 -28.42
C THR A 278 -33.43 -22.09 -27.12
N ARG A 279 -32.47 -23.01 -27.18
CA ARG A 279 -31.82 -23.59 -25.99
C ARG A 279 -30.98 -22.58 -25.23
N VAL A 280 -30.21 -21.76 -25.94
CA VAL A 280 -29.40 -20.69 -25.33
C VAL A 280 -30.30 -19.70 -24.58
N GLY A 281 -31.43 -19.30 -25.17
CA GLY A 281 -32.43 -18.47 -24.47
C GLY A 281 -33.12 -19.13 -23.26
N GLN A 282 -32.85 -20.40 -22.96
CA GLN A 282 -33.34 -21.13 -21.79
C GLN A 282 -32.28 -21.30 -20.71
N VAL A 283 -31.17 -20.55 -20.77
CA VAL A 283 -30.19 -20.52 -19.69
C VAL A 283 -30.83 -19.96 -18.41
N THR A 284 -30.76 -20.74 -17.33
CA THR A 284 -31.28 -20.38 -16.01
C THR A 284 -30.19 -20.49 -14.94
N ASN A 285 -30.49 -20.08 -13.71
CA ASN A 285 -29.54 -20.16 -12.59
C ASN A 285 -29.45 -21.55 -11.93
N SER A 286 -30.33 -22.49 -12.28
CA SER A 286 -30.37 -23.81 -11.65
C SER A 286 -29.34 -24.76 -12.25
N GLN A 287 -28.46 -25.32 -11.42
CA GLN A 287 -27.42 -26.25 -11.90
C GLN A 287 -27.99 -27.46 -12.65
N SER A 288 -29.05 -28.08 -12.11
CA SER A 288 -29.65 -29.26 -12.73
C SER A 288 -30.33 -28.95 -14.07
N GLU A 289 -30.78 -27.71 -14.27
CA GLU A 289 -31.31 -27.25 -15.56
C GLU A 289 -30.18 -26.96 -16.55
N LEU A 290 -29.07 -26.39 -16.09
CA LEU A 290 -27.87 -26.17 -16.90
C LEU A 290 -27.25 -27.47 -17.41
N ASP A 291 -27.24 -28.53 -16.58
CA ASP A 291 -26.75 -29.84 -16.99
C ASP A 291 -27.64 -30.45 -18.09
N LYS A 292 -28.97 -30.43 -17.90
CA LYS A 292 -29.94 -30.87 -18.92
C LYS A 292 -29.84 -30.04 -20.21
N LEU A 293 -29.61 -28.73 -20.07
CA LEU A 293 -29.41 -27.83 -21.19
C LEU A 293 -28.15 -28.18 -21.97
N ALA A 294 -27.05 -28.47 -21.28
CA ALA A 294 -25.80 -28.88 -21.91
C ALA A 294 -25.93 -30.24 -22.62
N ASP A 295 -26.67 -31.20 -22.05
CA ASP A 295 -27.01 -32.46 -22.74
C ASP A 295 -27.81 -32.18 -24.02
N ALA A 296 -28.83 -31.32 -23.95
CA ALA A 296 -29.64 -30.95 -25.11
C ALA A 296 -28.81 -30.21 -26.19
N ILE A 297 -27.85 -29.38 -25.79
CA ILE A 297 -26.93 -28.72 -26.73
C ILE A 297 -26.01 -29.75 -27.39
N HIS A 298 -25.44 -30.68 -26.60
CA HIS A 298 -24.62 -31.78 -27.11
C HIS A 298 -25.38 -32.58 -28.17
N ASP A 299 -26.62 -32.98 -27.89
CA ASP A 299 -27.45 -33.74 -28.85
C ASP A 299 -27.75 -32.96 -30.14
N ILE A 300 -27.83 -31.63 -30.08
CA ILE A 300 -28.05 -30.81 -31.29
C ILE A 300 -26.76 -30.69 -32.11
N VAL A 301 -25.61 -30.53 -31.43
CA VAL A 301 -24.29 -30.32 -32.03
C VAL A 301 -23.70 -31.63 -32.57
N SER A 302 -23.91 -32.74 -31.89
CA SER A 302 -23.47 -34.09 -32.25
C SER A 302 -24.61 -35.10 -32.08
N PRO A 303 -25.63 -35.07 -32.95
CA PRO A 303 -26.68 -36.07 -32.90
C PRO A 303 -26.15 -37.47 -33.23
N SER A 304 -26.95 -38.50 -32.94
CA SER A 304 -26.59 -39.91 -33.18
C SER A 304 -26.14 -40.21 -34.61
N SER A 305 -26.63 -39.46 -35.60
CA SER A 305 -26.05 -39.41 -36.96
C SER A 305 -25.11 -38.21 -37.04
N PRO A 306 -23.78 -38.38 -36.94
CA PRO A 306 -22.85 -37.26 -36.80
C PRO A 306 -22.96 -36.27 -37.96
N HIS A 307 -22.96 -34.97 -37.64
CA HIS A 307 -22.96 -33.95 -38.67
C HIS A 307 -21.64 -33.98 -39.47
N PRO A 308 -21.65 -33.63 -40.76
CA PRO A 308 -20.43 -33.36 -41.50
C PRO A 308 -19.56 -32.33 -40.77
N ALA A 309 -18.24 -32.52 -40.82
CA ALA A 309 -17.26 -31.63 -40.18
C ALA A 309 -17.49 -30.11 -40.37
N PRO A 310 -17.86 -29.60 -41.57
CA PRO A 310 -18.16 -28.17 -41.74
C PRO A 310 -19.41 -27.74 -40.98
N VAL A 311 -20.47 -28.57 -40.95
CA VAL A 311 -21.71 -28.27 -40.21
C VAL A 311 -21.44 -28.26 -38.71
N TYR A 312 -20.69 -29.23 -38.19
CA TYR A 312 -20.28 -29.28 -36.79
C TYR A 312 -19.59 -27.99 -36.34
N THR A 313 -18.58 -27.54 -37.10
CA THR A 313 -17.84 -26.30 -36.80
C THR A 313 -18.75 -25.07 -36.88
N VAL A 314 -19.67 -25.01 -37.85
CA VAL A 314 -20.66 -23.93 -37.94
C VAL A 314 -21.66 -23.96 -36.78
N MET A 315 -22.02 -25.14 -36.25
CA MET A 315 -22.90 -25.25 -35.08
C MET A 315 -22.22 -24.73 -33.82
N LEU A 316 -20.96 -25.11 -33.57
CA LEU A 316 -20.18 -24.55 -32.46
C LEU A 316 -20.06 -23.03 -32.59
N SER A 317 -19.76 -22.53 -33.80
CA SER A 317 -19.66 -21.08 -34.01
C SER A 317 -20.98 -20.34 -33.82
N ALA A 318 -22.11 -20.96 -34.18
CA ALA A 318 -23.44 -20.39 -33.94
C ALA A 318 -23.77 -20.38 -32.44
N PHE A 319 -23.45 -21.45 -31.72
CA PHE A 319 -23.61 -21.54 -30.28
C PHE A 319 -22.83 -20.43 -29.56
N SER A 320 -21.53 -20.25 -29.84
CA SER A 320 -20.72 -19.16 -29.28
C SER A 320 -21.34 -17.79 -29.57
N LYS A 321 -21.78 -17.56 -30.81
CA LYS A 321 -22.45 -16.29 -31.18
C LYS A 321 -23.72 -16.04 -30.35
N TYR A 322 -24.56 -17.06 -30.17
CA TYR A 322 -25.81 -16.88 -29.42
C TYR A 322 -25.56 -16.63 -27.94
N LEU A 323 -24.56 -17.29 -27.34
CA LEU A 323 -24.17 -17.03 -25.95
C LEU A 323 -23.64 -15.61 -25.77
N LEU A 324 -22.75 -15.15 -26.66
CA LEU A 324 -22.19 -13.79 -26.59
C LEU A 324 -23.28 -12.72 -26.73
N LEU A 325 -24.22 -12.90 -27.68
CA LEU A 325 -25.36 -11.99 -27.84
C LEU A 325 -26.25 -11.97 -26.60
N GLN A 326 -26.50 -13.12 -25.98
CA GLN A 326 -27.31 -13.16 -24.77
C GLN A 326 -26.58 -12.52 -23.60
N ALA A 327 -25.28 -12.76 -23.45
CA ALA A 327 -24.45 -12.11 -22.43
C ALA A 327 -24.44 -10.59 -22.59
N GLU A 328 -24.28 -10.09 -23.82
CA GLU A 328 -24.35 -8.66 -24.12
C GLU A 328 -25.68 -8.04 -23.66
N THR A 329 -26.80 -8.75 -23.83
CA THR A 329 -28.12 -8.24 -23.42
C THR A 329 -28.44 -8.44 -21.94
N GLU A 330 -28.15 -9.61 -21.38
CA GLU A 330 -28.58 -9.99 -20.02
C GLU A 330 -27.57 -9.58 -18.95
N VAL A 331 -26.27 -9.67 -19.21
CA VAL A 331 -25.23 -9.29 -18.22
C VAL A 331 -25.19 -7.78 -18.06
N THR A 332 -25.33 -7.05 -19.16
CA THR A 332 -25.47 -5.58 -19.14
C THR A 332 -26.70 -5.16 -18.33
N ALA A 333 -27.80 -5.92 -18.39
CA ALA A 333 -28.99 -5.65 -17.60
C ALA A 333 -28.86 -6.12 -16.13
N LYS A 334 -28.23 -7.27 -15.89
CA LYS A 334 -28.14 -7.95 -14.59
C LYS A 334 -26.83 -8.73 -14.48
N LEU A 335 -25.82 -8.15 -13.83
CA LEU A 335 -24.52 -8.77 -13.63
C LEU A 335 -24.54 -10.22 -13.09
N PRO A 336 -25.45 -10.61 -12.15
CA PRO A 336 -25.51 -12.00 -11.66
C PRO A 336 -25.83 -13.06 -12.73
N THR A 337 -26.34 -12.66 -13.89
CA THR A 337 -26.62 -13.57 -15.03
C THR A 337 -25.36 -14.04 -15.76
N ALA A 338 -24.21 -13.40 -15.53
CA ALA A 338 -22.95 -13.80 -16.14
C ALA A 338 -22.56 -15.25 -15.79
N TYR A 339 -22.79 -15.65 -14.54
CA TYR A 339 -22.41 -16.98 -14.07
C TYR A 339 -23.18 -18.13 -14.75
N PRO A 340 -24.53 -18.12 -14.78
CA PRO A 340 -25.26 -19.17 -15.50
C PRO A 340 -25.00 -19.16 -17.02
N LEU A 341 -24.63 -18.03 -17.63
CA LEU A 341 -24.27 -17.97 -19.06
C LEU A 341 -22.88 -18.55 -19.37
N ALA A 342 -21.92 -18.44 -18.45
CA ALA A 342 -20.58 -18.99 -18.64
C ALA A 342 -20.55 -20.53 -18.50
N ARG A 343 -21.38 -21.09 -17.62
CA ARG A 343 -21.39 -22.53 -17.29
C ARG A 343 -21.64 -23.47 -18.48
N PRO A 344 -22.61 -23.21 -19.38
CA PRO A 344 -22.83 -24.03 -20.57
C PRO A 344 -21.58 -24.24 -21.43
N ILE A 345 -20.66 -23.27 -21.49
CA ILE A 345 -19.42 -23.38 -22.27
C ILE A 345 -18.58 -24.55 -21.75
N TRP A 346 -18.30 -24.55 -20.45
CA TRP A 346 -17.52 -25.61 -19.80
C TRP A 346 -18.22 -26.96 -19.84
N LEU A 347 -19.53 -26.97 -19.61
CA LEU A 347 -20.33 -28.20 -19.62
C LEU A 347 -20.38 -28.85 -21.02
N VAL A 348 -20.45 -28.05 -22.09
CA VAL A 348 -20.42 -28.55 -23.47
C VAL A 348 -19.01 -29.00 -23.85
N ILE A 349 -17.96 -28.30 -23.42
CA ILE A 349 -16.57 -28.76 -23.61
C ILE A 349 -16.36 -30.12 -22.95
N ALA A 350 -16.82 -30.30 -21.70
CA ALA A 350 -16.71 -31.54 -20.95
C ALA A 350 -17.45 -32.73 -21.62
N ARG A 351 -18.47 -32.46 -22.44
CA ARG A 351 -19.20 -33.46 -23.25
C ARG A 351 -18.50 -33.84 -24.55
N GLY A 352 -17.23 -33.47 -24.72
CA GLY A 352 -16.42 -33.87 -25.88
C GLY A 352 -16.39 -32.84 -27.01
N HIS A 353 -16.64 -31.56 -26.71
CA HIS A 353 -16.52 -30.47 -27.68
C HIS A 353 -15.34 -29.52 -27.39
N PRO A 354 -14.09 -29.99 -27.33
CA PRO A 354 -12.94 -29.14 -26.97
C PRO A 354 -12.72 -28.00 -27.99
N LYS A 355 -13.04 -28.23 -29.27
CA LYS A 355 -12.98 -27.23 -30.34
C LYS A 355 -13.88 -26.00 -30.08
N LEU A 356 -14.87 -26.13 -29.19
CA LEU A 356 -15.70 -25.00 -28.79
C LEU A 356 -14.85 -23.88 -28.18
N TRP A 357 -13.82 -24.21 -27.40
CA TRP A 357 -12.96 -23.22 -26.74
C TRP A 357 -12.28 -22.29 -27.75
N GLU A 358 -11.62 -22.86 -28.76
CA GLU A 358 -10.96 -22.12 -29.84
C GLU A 358 -11.97 -21.25 -30.61
N ILE A 359 -13.13 -21.82 -30.96
CA ILE A 359 -14.17 -21.11 -31.73
C ILE A 359 -14.83 -20.00 -30.90
N PHE A 360 -14.97 -20.19 -29.59
CA PHE A 360 -15.53 -19.21 -28.68
C PHE A 360 -14.62 -17.99 -28.55
N TRP A 361 -13.32 -18.19 -28.31
CA TRP A 361 -12.36 -17.08 -28.23
C TRP A 361 -12.05 -16.44 -29.58
N ALA A 362 -12.25 -17.17 -30.68
CA ALA A 362 -12.20 -16.58 -32.00
C ALA A 362 -13.34 -15.57 -32.23
N ARG A 363 -14.48 -15.70 -31.55
CA ARG A 363 -15.67 -14.86 -31.75
C ARG A 363 -15.59 -13.57 -30.98
#